data_AF-A0A3Q0JIB5-F1
#
_entry.id   AF-A0A3Q0JIB5-F1
#
_cell.length_a   1.000
_cell.length_b   1.000
_cell.length_c   1.000
_cell.angle_alpha   90.00
_cell.angle_beta   90.00
_cell.angle_gamma   90.00
#
_symmetry.space_group_name_H-M   'P 1'
#
loop_
_entity.id
_entity.type
_entity.pdbx_description
1 polymer ?
#
loop_
_entity_poly.entity_id
_entity_poly.type
_entity_poly.pdbx_seq_one_letter_code
_entity_poly.pdbx_strand_id
1 'polypeptide(L)'
;MDSYFKTLGPLNGELTEDFNGLLAPVIRQPIRLEDSQAQPNLAIEYAPNQDIPARQPRQPSNLQDLLRYAVEAGSRSRAQEAPNINRAASMNEANRGFLLDALNSMMVNVGAELEKIIKTLKENQDQKDICIGALDNLSDYICSIDYANDFLKMGGLPVLQPLLEGSDPELRWRAAETVADIVQNNPFSQNFIIQTDFLNLLLTSIEHDSNTTVQVKSLYAVSCLVRENEECLKEFIKRDGFSVLLRCIQSKKEKLVIKSCFLIACLCTDNNQVKQVLLSMGMVEQMCVLIDIEDALDTEMNEHLLSALASLIKDSPEAQSLCRLEPLNLKFKLNFIKEKHAGNEVYHKELEYVNSVLTEVFEEDSPEEFDHQDR
;
A
#
# COMPACT_ATOMS: atom_id res chain seq x y z
N MET A 1 -45.44 -2.18 -24.64
CA MET A 1 -45.13 -0.80 -24.20
C MET A 1 -44.17 -0.20 -25.22
N ASP A 2 -44.68 0.07 -26.43
CA ASP A 2 -43.88 0.50 -27.58
C ASP A 2 -44.40 1.84 -28.09
N SER A 3 -44.06 2.95 -27.42
CA SER A 3 -44.33 4.30 -27.95
C SER A 3 -43.64 5.45 -27.19
N TYR A 4 -42.41 5.32 -26.68
CA TYR A 4 -41.70 6.49 -26.11
C TYR A 4 -40.19 6.60 -26.42
N PHE A 5 -39.63 5.73 -27.26
CA PHE A 5 -38.26 5.90 -27.79
C PHE A 5 -38.30 6.53 -29.18
N LYS A 6 -38.52 7.85 -29.24
CA LYS A 6 -38.24 8.67 -30.43
C LYS A 6 -38.27 10.15 -30.09
N THR A 7 -37.20 10.65 -29.49
CA THR A 7 -36.66 12.01 -29.66
C THR A 7 -35.50 12.18 -28.70
N LEU A 8 -34.28 12.13 -29.23
CA LEU A 8 -33.11 12.93 -28.83
C LEU A 8 -31.96 12.49 -29.73
N GLY A 9 -31.57 13.38 -30.66
CA GLY A 9 -30.42 13.21 -31.54
C GLY A 9 -29.09 13.40 -30.79
N PRO A 10 -27.96 13.19 -31.47
CA PRO A 10 -26.65 13.14 -30.82
C PRO A 10 -26.21 14.56 -30.40
N LEU A 11 -26.02 14.77 -29.10
CA LEU A 11 -25.35 15.96 -28.57
C LEU A 11 -23.85 15.66 -28.46
N ASN A 12 -23.15 15.80 -29.58
CA ASN A 12 -21.71 16.09 -29.59
C ASN A 12 -21.53 17.60 -29.59
N GLY A 13 -20.81 18.13 -28.61
CA GLY A 13 -20.26 19.49 -28.63
C GLY A 13 -20.63 20.36 -27.42
N GLU A 14 -19.59 20.82 -26.73
CA GLU A 14 -19.55 22.05 -25.91
C GLU A 14 -20.27 22.04 -24.56
N LEU A 15 -19.61 21.48 -23.52
CA LEU A 15 -19.89 21.79 -22.10
C LEU A 15 -18.61 21.84 -21.24
N THR A 16 -17.47 22.28 -21.79
CA THR A 16 -16.17 22.28 -21.08
C THR A 16 -15.66 23.65 -20.62
N GLU A 17 -16.45 24.74 -20.65
CA GLU A 17 -15.89 26.08 -20.37
C GLU A 17 -16.34 26.80 -19.09
N ASP A 18 -17.33 26.32 -18.31
CA ASP A 18 -17.87 27.13 -17.19
C ASP A 18 -17.55 26.67 -15.75
N PHE A 19 -16.71 25.66 -15.54
CA PHE A 19 -16.34 25.22 -14.17
C PHE A 19 -15.09 25.90 -13.57
N ASN A 20 -14.35 26.71 -14.34
CA ASN A 20 -13.11 27.35 -13.89
C ASN A 20 -13.30 28.55 -12.93
N GLY A 21 -14.54 28.90 -12.57
CA GLY A 21 -14.85 30.07 -11.74
C GLY A 21 -14.91 29.84 -10.22
N LEU A 22 -14.91 28.59 -9.74
CA LEU A 22 -15.13 28.29 -8.30
C LEU A 22 -13.87 28.04 -7.47
N LEU A 23 -12.69 28.00 -8.10
CA LEU A 23 -11.43 27.64 -7.42
C LEU A 23 -10.49 28.86 -7.30
N ALA A 24 -10.73 29.69 -6.28
CA ALA A 24 -9.74 30.67 -5.82
C ALA A 24 -9.21 30.25 -4.43
N PRO A 25 -7.89 30.08 -4.23
CA PRO A 25 -7.34 29.57 -2.98
C PRO A 25 -7.23 30.68 -1.92
N VAL A 26 -7.88 30.48 -0.78
CA VAL A 26 -7.66 31.27 0.45
C VAL A 26 -6.39 30.77 1.12
N ILE A 27 -5.29 31.51 1.00
CA ILE A 27 -4.02 31.20 1.67
C ILE A 27 -4.13 31.54 3.17
N ARG A 28 -3.95 30.54 4.06
CA ARG A 28 -3.67 30.76 5.49
C ARG A 28 -2.42 29.98 5.92
N GLN A 29 -1.62 30.63 6.76
CA GLN A 29 -0.25 30.25 7.15
C GLN A 29 -0.16 28.99 8.04
N PRO A 30 1.00 28.29 8.06
CA PRO A 30 1.21 27.07 8.85
C PRO A 30 1.47 27.36 10.34
N ILE A 31 0.94 26.47 11.20
CA ILE A 31 1.12 26.47 12.66
C ILE A 31 2.44 25.74 13.00
N ARG A 32 3.31 26.39 13.81
CA ARG A 32 4.53 25.81 14.39
C ARG A 32 4.19 25.00 15.64
N LEU A 33 4.81 23.82 15.79
CA LEU A 33 4.81 23.05 17.04
C LEU A 33 6.16 23.28 17.74
N GLU A 34 6.11 23.58 19.05
CA GLU A 34 7.27 23.82 19.91
C GLU A 34 7.80 22.51 20.54
N ASP A 35 9.13 22.45 20.67
CA ASP A 35 9.90 21.40 21.34
C ASP A 35 9.68 21.41 22.87
N SER A 36 9.64 20.24 23.51
CA SER A 36 9.74 20.14 24.96
C SER A 36 10.81 19.13 25.40
N GLN A 37 11.58 19.60 26.39
CA GLN A 37 12.90 19.16 26.82
C GLN A 37 12.92 17.96 27.79
N ALA A 38 14.14 17.48 28.03
CA ALA A 38 14.52 16.27 28.75
C ALA A 38 14.65 16.38 30.29
N GLN A 39 14.57 15.20 30.94
CA GLN A 39 15.26 14.71 32.16
C GLN A 39 14.80 15.21 33.56
N PRO A 40 15.04 14.49 34.70
CA PRO A 40 16.18 13.59 34.96
C PRO A 40 15.97 12.28 35.78
N ASN A 41 17.08 11.52 35.85
CA ASN A 41 17.38 10.33 36.66
C ASN A 41 17.10 10.46 38.17
N LEU A 42 16.69 9.35 38.79
CA LEU A 42 16.84 9.09 40.22
C LEU A 42 17.43 7.69 40.44
N ALA A 43 18.60 7.66 41.10
CA ALA A 43 19.30 6.48 41.55
C ALA A 43 18.57 5.81 42.72
N ILE A 44 18.56 4.47 42.76
CA ILE A 44 18.18 3.69 43.95
C ILE A 44 19.26 2.65 44.24
N GLU A 45 19.61 2.59 45.51
CA GLU A 45 20.73 1.93 46.17
C GLU A 45 20.68 0.39 46.17
N TYR A 46 21.87 -0.20 46.34
CA TYR A 46 22.10 -1.63 46.56
C TYR A 46 21.76 -2.05 48.00
N ALA A 47 21.06 -3.18 48.15
CA ALA A 47 21.20 -4.08 49.29
C ALA A 47 21.03 -5.56 48.85
N PRO A 48 21.70 -6.54 49.49
CA PRO A 48 22.04 -7.82 48.88
C PRO A 48 21.13 -9.00 49.28
N ASN A 49 21.16 -10.02 48.43
CA ASN A 49 20.75 -11.42 48.64
C ASN A 49 19.26 -11.73 48.83
N GLN A 50 18.62 -12.17 47.75
CA GLN A 50 17.61 -13.23 47.76
C GLN A 50 17.82 -14.18 46.59
N ASP A 51 17.62 -15.47 46.85
CA ASP A 51 17.97 -16.64 46.05
C ASP A 51 17.51 -16.58 44.58
N ILE A 52 18.45 -16.81 43.67
CA ILE A 52 18.22 -16.90 42.23
C ILE A 52 17.64 -18.29 41.91
N PRO A 53 16.42 -18.42 41.34
CA PRO A 53 15.96 -19.67 40.77
C PRO A 53 16.83 -20.01 39.56
N ALA A 54 17.20 -21.29 39.41
CA ALA A 54 18.08 -21.80 38.36
C ALA A 54 17.84 -21.13 36.99
N ARG A 55 18.89 -20.47 36.46
CA ARG A 55 18.89 -19.84 35.13
C ARG A 55 18.34 -20.83 34.09
N GLN A 56 17.23 -20.49 33.44
CA GLN A 56 16.81 -21.16 32.22
C GLN A 56 17.94 -21.08 31.17
N PRO A 57 18.17 -22.12 30.36
CA PRO A 57 19.22 -22.11 29.35
C PRO A 57 19.00 -20.94 28.38
N ARG A 58 20.07 -20.18 28.10
CA ARG A 58 20.04 -19.08 27.11
C ARG A 58 19.52 -19.62 25.77
N GLN A 59 18.50 -18.98 25.21
CA GLN A 59 18.07 -19.25 23.85
C GLN A 59 19.23 -18.95 22.89
N PRO A 60 19.55 -19.86 21.95
CA PRO A 60 20.69 -19.69 21.05
C PRO A 60 20.47 -18.53 20.08
N SER A 61 21.46 -17.64 19.97
CA SER A 61 21.37 -16.40 19.18
C SER A 61 21.93 -16.50 17.77
N ASN A 62 22.65 -17.58 17.47
CA ASN A 62 23.20 -17.88 16.15
C ASN A 62 23.30 -19.41 15.93
N LEU A 63 23.58 -19.85 14.71
CA LEU A 63 23.63 -21.28 14.35
C LEU A 63 24.69 -22.08 15.10
N GLN A 64 25.81 -21.44 15.46
CA GLN A 64 26.84 -22.08 16.28
C GLN A 64 26.34 -22.32 17.71
N ASP A 65 25.59 -21.37 18.27
CA ASP A 65 24.92 -21.52 19.55
C ASP A 65 23.83 -22.58 19.48
N LEU A 66 23.11 -22.68 18.36
CA LEU A 66 22.00 -23.62 18.17
C LEU A 66 22.50 -25.06 17.99
N LEU A 67 23.61 -25.23 17.26
CA LEU A 67 24.34 -26.49 17.16
C LEU A 67 24.96 -26.89 18.50
N ARG A 68 25.59 -25.94 19.21
CA ARG A 68 26.12 -26.18 20.56
C ARG A 68 24.99 -26.58 21.51
N TYR A 69 23.86 -25.90 21.45
CA TYR A 69 22.67 -26.19 22.25
C TYR A 69 22.07 -27.57 21.92
N ALA A 70 21.95 -27.93 20.64
CA ALA A 70 21.47 -29.25 20.21
C ALA A 70 22.41 -30.39 20.65
N VAL A 71 23.73 -30.16 20.60
CA VAL A 71 24.75 -31.10 21.08
C VAL A 71 24.70 -31.23 22.61
N GLU A 72 24.55 -30.13 23.33
CA GLU A 72 24.39 -30.12 24.80
C GLU A 72 23.07 -30.76 25.24
N ALA A 73 21.97 -30.55 24.51
CA ALA A 73 20.68 -31.16 24.78
C ALA A 73 20.71 -32.68 24.53
N GLY A 74 21.33 -33.11 23.42
CA GLY A 74 21.51 -34.53 23.09
C GLY A 74 22.45 -35.27 24.05
N SER A 75 23.40 -34.57 24.68
CA SER A 75 24.26 -35.14 25.72
C SER A 75 23.61 -35.12 27.11
N ARG A 76 22.69 -34.18 27.39
CA ARG A 76 21.86 -34.20 28.62
C ARG A 76 20.83 -35.31 28.64
N SER A 77 20.18 -35.63 27.51
CA SER A 77 19.31 -36.80 27.39
C SER A 77 20.05 -38.14 27.53
N ARG A 78 21.39 -38.13 27.43
CA ARG A 78 22.26 -39.32 27.51
C ARG A 78 22.68 -39.68 28.95
N ALA A 79 22.39 -38.84 29.93
CA ALA A 79 22.80 -39.04 31.33
C ALA A 79 21.81 -39.91 32.15
N GLN A 80 20.69 -40.35 31.56
CA GLN A 80 19.63 -41.10 32.26
C GLN A 80 19.47 -42.57 31.84
N GLU A 81 20.23 -43.10 30.88
CA GLU A 81 20.13 -44.51 30.47
C GLU A 81 21.49 -45.24 30.52
N ALA A 82 21.44 -46.44 31.09
CA ALA A 82 22.55 -47.31 31.49
C ALA A 82 23.41 -47.84 30.30
N PRO A 83 24.58 -48.46 30.58
CA PRO A 83 25.70 -48.52 29.64
C PRO A 83 25.58 -49.74 28.72
N ASN A 84 25.07 -49.55 27.51
CA ASN A 84 25.47 -50.41 26.41
C ASN A 84 25.25 -49.72 25.07
N ILE A 85 26.01 -50.15 24.08
CA ILE A 85 26.04 -49.71 22.68
C ILE A 85 27.13 -48.67 22.37
N ASN A 86 28.18 -49.18 21.71
CA ASN A 86 29.10 -48.51 20.82
C ASN A 86 28.38 -47.64 19.76
N ARG A 87 27.81 -46.50 20.14
CA ARG A 87 27.35 -45.44 19.22
C ARG A 87 27.54 -44.05 19.84
N ALA A 88 28.71 -43.85 20.45
CA ALA A 88 29.17 -42.56 20.92
C ALA A 88 30.43 -42.13 20.13
N ALA A 89 30.30 -41.96 18.82
CA ALA A 89 31.09 -40.90 18.23
C ALA A 89 30.50 -39.60 18.81
N SER A 90 31.05 -39.16 19.94
CA SER A 90 31.20 -37.73 20.18
C SER A 90 31.55 -37.13 18.83
N MET A 91 30.73 -36.22 18.29
CA MET A 91 31.04 -35.61 16.99
C MET A 91 32.50 -35.15 17.06
N ASN A 92 33.40 -35.82 16.35
CA ASN A 92 34.80 -35.41 16.31
C ASN A 92 34.83 -33.96 15.82
N GLU A 93 35.81 -33.18 16.26
CA GLU A 93 35.94 -31.79 15.82
C GLU A 93 35.97 -31.67 14.29
N ALA A 94 36.56 -32.67 13.62
CA ALA A 94 36.53 -32.82 12.17
C ALA A 94 35.11 -33.03 11.58
N ASN A 95 34.22 -33.76 12.27
CA ASN A 95 32.83 -33.95 11.84
C ASN A 95 31.98 -32.70 12.09
N ARG A 96 32.29 -31.93 13.16
CA ARG A 96 31.68 -30.62 13.40
C ARG A 96 32.09 -29.62 12.32
N GLY A 97 33.38 -29.54 12.02
CA GLY A 97 33.93 -28.73 10.92
C GLY A 97 33.29 -29.11 9.59
N PHE A 98 33.27 -30.39 9.24
CA PHE A 98 32.63 -30.87 8.01
C PHE A 98 31.13 -30.53 7.93
N LEU A 99 30.37 -30.68 9.03
CA LEU A 99 28.95 -30.32 9.05
C LEU A 99 28.74 -28.81 8.96
N LEU A 100 29.56 -28.01 9.64
CA LEU A 100 29.53 -26.55 9.52
C LEU A 100 29.90 -26.11 8.11
N ASP A 101 30.93 -26.70 7.51
CA ASP A 101 31.37 -26.41 6.15
C ASP A 101 30.33 -26.87 5.13
N ALA A 102 29.68 -28.03 5.33
CA ALA A 102 28.60 -28.49 4.47
C ALA A 102 27.34 -27.61 4.60
N LEU A 103 26.97 -27.18 5.81
CA LEU A 103 25.85 -26.26 6.05
C LEU A 103 26.14 -24.86 5.50
N ASN A 104 27.35 -24.34 5.70
CA ASN A 104 27.80 -23.06 5.15
C ASN A 104 27.90 -23.10 3.62
N SER A 105 28.36 -24.22 3.05
CA SER A 105 28.39 -24.43 1.59
C SER A 105 26.99 -24.55 0.98
N MET A 106 25.96 -24.85 1.77
CA MET A 106 24.56 -24.89 1.34
C MET A 106 23.80 -23.57 1.61
N MET A 107 24.33 -22.68 2.44
CA MET A 107 23.75 -21.35 2.64
C MET A 107 24.28 -20.38 1.60
N VAL A 108 23.37 -19.84 0.79
CA VAL A 108 23.68 -18.71 -0.08
C VAL A 108 23.97 -17.51 0.83
N ASN A 109 25.14 -16.88 0.67
CA ASN A 109 25.42 -15.60 1.31
C ASN A 109 24.59 -14.53 0.58
N VAL A 110 23.38 -14.29 1.09
CA VAL A 110 22.43 -13.35 0.48
C VAL A 110 23.02 -11.95 0.35
N GLY A 111 23.81 -11.50 1.34
CA GLY A 111 24.48 -10.20 1.27
C GLY A 111 25.42 -10.08 0.06
N ALA A 112 26.22 -11.11 -0.21
CA ALA A 112 27.11 -11.13 -1.37
C ALA A 112 26.34 -11.19 -2.71
N GLU A 113 25.20 -11.88 -2.76
CA GLU A 113 24.35 -11.87 -3.95
C GLU A 113 23.67 -10.50 -4.16
N LEU A 114 23.21 -9.83 -3.11
CA LEU A 114 22.68 -8.47 -3.20
C LEU A 114 23.73 -7.47 -3.71
N GLU A 115 24.96 -7.52 -3.20
CA GLU A 115 26.07 -6.69 -3.70
C GLU A 115 26.35 -6.94 -5.19
N LYS A 116 26.34 -8.21 -5.60
CA LYS A 116 26.52 -8.61 -7.00
C LYS A 116 25.37 -8.11 -7.88
N ILE A 117 24.12 -8.15 -7.41
CA ILE A 117 22.96 -7.59 -8.11
C ILE A 117 23.13 -6.08 -8.27
N ILE A 118 23.45 -5.35 -7.20
CA ILE A 118 23.67 -3.89 -7.24
C ILE A 118 24.76 -3.54 -8.25
N LYS A 119 25.88 -4.28 -8.25
CA LYS A 119 26.97 -4.09 -9.21
C LYS A 119 26.50 -4.35 -10.65
N THR A 120 25.76 -5.43 -10.87
CA THR A 120 25.23 -5.80 -12.19
C THR A 120 24.30 -4.72 -12.73
N LEU A 121 23.37 -4.23 -11.92
CA LEU A 121 22.45 -3.15 -12.28
C LEU A 121 23.17 -1.83 -12.55
N LYS A 122 24.28 -1.56 -11.84
CA LYS A 122 25.08 -0.34 -12.03
C LYS A 122 25.91 -0.36 -13.32
N GLU A 123 26.49 -1.50 -13.68
CA GLU A 123 27.42 -1.62 -14.82
C GLU A 123 26.70 -1.88 -16.15
N ASN A 124 25.50 -2.45 -16.12
CA ASN A 124 24.81 -2.95 -17.32
C ASN A 124 23.48 -2.21 -17.60
N GLN A 125 23.36 -0.93 -17.23
CA GLN A 125 22.13 -0.14 -17.41
C GLN A 125 21.64 -0.09 -18.86
N ASP A 126 22.56 -0.18 -19.84
CA ASP A 126 22.24 -0.21 -21.27
C ASP A 126 21.79 -1.60 -21.78
N GLN A 127 21.99 -2.67 -20.98
CA GLN A 127 21.69 -4.04 -21.36
C GLN A 127 20.43 -4.54 -20.66
N LYS A 128 19.31 -4.36 -21.35
CA LYS A 128 17.97 -4.71 -20.88
C LYS A 128 17.86 -6.11 -20.27
N ASP A 129 18.25 -7.15 -20.99
CA ASP A 129 18.04 -8.54 -20.56
C ASP A 129 18.81 -8.88 -19.27
N ILE A 130 20.00 -8.28 -19.10
CA ILE A 130 20.82 -8.46 -17.89
C ILE A 130 20.18 -7.74 -16.71
N CYS A 131 19.70 -6.50 -16.92
CA CYS A 131 19.00 -5.76 -15.88
C CYS A 131 17.71 -6.47 -15.44
N ILE A 132 16.92 -7.00 -16.39
CA ILE A 132 15.71 -7.77 -16.08
C ILE A 132 16.05 -8.99 -15.23
N GLY A 133 17.02 -9.81 -15.66
CA GLY A 133 17.42 -10.98 -14.88
C GLY A 133 17.95 -10.63 -13.48
N ALA A 134 18.63 -9.49 -13.33
CA ALA A 134 19.08 -9.01 -12.04
C ALA A 134 17.94 -8.51 -11.15
N LEU A 135 16.91 -7.84 -11.70
CA LEU A 135 15.71 -7.43 -10.98
C LEU A 135 14.84 -8.62 -10.58
N ASP A 136 14.69 -9.62 -11.45
CA ASP A 136 13.97 -10.86 -11.13
C ASP A 136 14.66 -11.60 -9.98
N ASN A 137 15.99 -11.76 -10.04
CA ASN A 137 16.76 -12.34 -8.95
C ASN A 137 16.65 -11.52 -7.65
N LEU A 138 16.56 -10.19 -7.74
CA LEU A 138 16.38 -9.33 -6.58
C LEU A 138 15.03 -9.55 -5.91
N SER A 139 13.97 -9.74 -6.71
CA SER A 139 12.59 -9.93 -6.23
C SER A 139 12.47 -11.11 -5.25
N ASP A 140 13.21 -12.19 -5.50
CA ASP A 140 13.25 -13.38 -4.63
C ASP A 140 13.81 -13.08 -3.23
N TYR A 141 14.68 -12.09 -3.10
CA TYR A 141 15.31 -11.72 -1.82
C TYR A 141 14.54 -10.63 -1.08
N ILE A 142 14.09 -9.58 -1.76
CA ILE A 142 13.45 -8.41 -1.14
C ILE A 142 12.07 -8.70 -0.57
N CYS A 143 11.50 -9.88 -0.85
CA CYS A 143 10.35 -10.41 -0.11
C CYS A 143 10.61 -10.52 1.41
N SER A 144 11.88 -10.63 1.82
CA SER A 144 12.29 -10.53 3.23
C SER A 144 12.58 -9.09 3.62
N ILE A 145 11.91 -8.60 4.65
CA ILE A 145 12.10 -7.24 5.20
C ILE A 145 13.57 -6.97 5.54
N ASP A 146 14.28 -7.95 6.11
CA ASP A 146 15.69 -7.80 6.47
C ASP A 146 16.57 -7.59 5.24
N TYR A 147 16.35 -8.36 4.18
CA TYR A 147 17.12 -8.25 2.94
C TYR A 147 16.77 -7.00 2.13
N ALA A 148 15.51 -6.56 2.15
CA ALA A 148 15.11 -5.28 1.59
C ALA A 148 15.83 -4.11 2.29
N ASN A 149 15.90 -4.15 3.63
CA ASN A 149 16.60 -3.15 4.42
C ASN A 149 18.11 -3.15 4.14
N ASP A 150 18.71 -4.34 4.03
CA ASP A 150 20.14 -4.47 3.73
C ASP A 150 20.45 -4.00 2.31
N PHE A 151 19.61 -4.32 1.32
CA PHE A 151 19.72 -3.79 -0.04
C PHE A 151 19.74 -2.24 -0.06
N LEU A 152 18.86 -1.59 0.70
CA LEU A 152 18.87 -0.12 0.84
C LEU A 152 20.16 0.38 1.48
N LYS A 153 20.62 -0.24 2.59
CA LYS A 153 21.87 0.14 3.27
C LYS A 153 23.11 -0.03 2.39
N MET A 154 23.11 -1.02 1.50
CA MET A 154 24.18 -1.27 0.52
C MET A 154 24.18 -0.26 -0.65
N GLY A 155 23.24 0.68 -0.68
CA GLY A 155 23.13 1.66 -1.77
C GLY A 155 22.38 1.13 -2.98
N GLY A 156 21.38 0.27 -2.76
CA GLY A 156 20.52 -0.26 -3.82
C GLY A 156 19.54 0.76 -4.43
N LEU A 157 19.09 1.76 -3.67
CA LEU A 157 18.13 2.75 -4.20
C LEU A 157 18.70 3.58 -5.38
N PRO A 158 19.94 4.12 -5.32
CA PRO A 158 20.55 4.83 -6.45
C PRO A 158 20.70 4.03 -7.74
N VAL A 159 20.71 2.69 -7.70
CA VAL A 159 20.76 1.88 -8.93
C VAL A 159 19.38 1.71 -9.56
N LEU A 160 18.29 1.89 -8.80
CA LEU A 160 16.92 1.80 -9.32
C LEU A 160 16.45 3.09 -9.98
N GLN A 161 16.95 4.26 -9.53
CA GLN A 161 16.54 5.55 -10.09
C GLN A 161 16.80 5.67 -11.61
N PRO A 162 18.00 5.38 -12.14
CA PRO A 162 18.25 5.44 -13.58
C PRO A 162 17.41 4.45 -14.40
N LEU A 163 17.03 3.32 -13.80
CA LEU A 163 16.17 2.32 -14.45
C LEU A 163 14.73 2.84 -14.59
N LEU A 164 14.26 3.61 -13.60
CA LEU A 164 12.95 4.27 -13.63
C LEU A 164 12.91 5.49 -14.57
N GLU A 165 14.04 6.17 -14.78
CA GLU A 165 14.16 7.29 -15.72
C GLU A 165 14.56 6.85 -17.15
N GLY A 166 14.90 5.57 -17.32
CA GLY A 166 15.43 5.01 -18.56
C GLY A 166 14.42 4.98 -19.72
N SER A 167 14.91 4.73 -20.94
CA SER A 167 14.06 4.73 -22.14
C SER A 167 13.15 3.50 -22.26
N ASP A 168 13.55 2.35 -21.70
CA ASP A 168 12.81 1.10 -21.84
C ASP A 168 11.66 1.01 -20.80
N PRO A 169 10.39 0.90 -21.24
CA PRO A 169 9.25 0.86 -20.33
C PRO A 169 9.25 -0.38 -19.43
N GLU A 170 9.86 -1.48 -19.86
CA GLU A 170 9.91 -2.71 -19.07
C GLU A 170 10.81 -2.57 -17.85
N LEU A 171 11.99 -1.98 -18.04
CA LEU A 171 12.88 -1.64 -16.94
C LEU A 171 12.23 -0.64 -15.98
N ARG A 172 11.52 0.38 -16.51
CA ARG A 172 10.84 1.38 -15.67
C ARG A 172 9.80 0.75 -14.75
N TRP A 173 8.89 -0.07 -15.29
CA TRP A 173 7.84 -0.66 -14.44
C TRP A 173 8.40 -1.69 -13.46
N ARG A 174 9.44 -2.45 -13.84
CA ARG A 174 10.11 -3.40 -12.94
C ARG A 174 10.87 -2.69 -11.81
N ALA A 175 11.51 -1.55 -12.11
CA ALA A 175 12.14 -0.72 -11.08
C ALA A 175 11.09 -0.17 -10.10
N ALA A 176 9.96 0.33 -10.59
CA ALA A 176 8.86 0.75 -9.73
C ALA A 176 8.28 -0.40 -8.88
N GLU A 177 8.11 -1.59 -9.46
CA GLU A 177 7.67 -2.79 -8.73
C GLU A 177 8.67 -3.20 -7.63
N THR A 178 9.97 -3.23 -7.95
CA THR A 178 11.03 -3.52 -6.98
C THR A 178 10.97 -2.56 -5.78
N VAL A 179 10.73 -1.27 -6.05
CA VAL A 179 10.56 -0.26 -5.00
C VAL A 179 9.32 -0.54 -4.16
N ALA A 180 8.21 -0.93 -4.79
CA ALA A 180 6.99 -1.31 -4.10
C ALA A 180 7.23 -2.47 -3.13
N ASP A 181 7.94 -3.51 -3.57
CA ASP A 181 8.25 -4.69 -2.76
C ASP A 181 9.19 -4.35 -1.58
N ILE A 182 10.15 -3.45 -1.79
CA ILE A 182 11.05 -2.97 -0.73
C ILE A 182 10.31 -2.24 0.39
N VAL A 183 9.31 -1.40 0.04
CA VAL A 183 8.60 -0.55 1.01
C VAL A 183 7.32 -1.15 1.56
N GLN A 184 6.79 -2.20 0.93
CA GLN A 184 5.53 -2.82 1.35
C GLN A 184 5.62 -3.31 2.80
N ASN A 185 4.77 -2.74 3.66
CA ASN A 185 4.70 -3.05 5.10
C ASN A 185 6.07 -2.95 5.81
N ASN A 186 6.94 -2.05 5.35
CA ASN A 186 8.30 -1.88 5.86
C ASN A 186 8.59 -0.43 6.27
N PRO A 187 8.33 -0.04 7.53
CA PRO A 187 8.50 1.33 8.00
C PRO A 187 9.92 1.88 7.86
N PHE A 188 10.95 1.03 7.99
CA PHE A 188 12.34 1.45 7.79
C PHE A 188 12.56 1.90 6.35
N SER A 189 12.20 1.06 5.39
CA SER A 189 12.36 1.35 3.96
C SER A 189 11.48 2.52 3.51
N GLN A 190 10.24 2.58 4.00
CA GLN A 190 9.33 3.70 3.74
C GLN A 190 9.97 5.03 4.17
N ASN A 191 10.46 5.11 5.42
CA ASN A 191 11.08 6.32 5.96
C ASN A 191 12.43 6.63 5.30
N PHE A 192 13.17 5.62 4.84
CA PHE A 192 14.39 5.83 4.08
C PHE A 192 14.10 6.45 2.71
N ILE A 193 13.13 5.91 1.97
CA ILE A 193 12.79 6.38 0.62
C ILE A 193 12.15 7.78 0.68
N ILE A 194 11.32 8.08 1.68
CA ILE A 194 10.66 9.38 1.79
C ILE A 194 11.64 10.54 2.05
N GLN A 195 12.82 10.26 2.59
CA GLN A 195 13.90 11.24 2.77
C GLN A 195 14.65 11.56 1.48
N THR A 196 14.36 10.83 0.40
CA THR A 196 14.94 11.05 -0.93
C THR A 196 13.92 11.69 -1.87
N ASP A 197 14.33 12.03 -3.10
CA ASP A 197 13.40 12.56 -4.10
C ASP A 197 12.64 11.48 -4.89
N PHE A 198 12.75 10.22 -4.46
CA PHE A 198 12.17 9.10 -5.18
C PHE A 198 10.63 9.13 -5.23
N LEU A 199 9.97 9.72 -4.22
CA LEU A 199 8.53 9.93 -4.26
C LEU A 199 8.13 10.89 -5.41
N ASN A 200 8.86 11.99 -5.62
CA ASN A 200 8.59 12.87 -6.76
C ASN A 200 8.78 12.16 -8.09
N LEU A 201 9.81 11.31 -8.18
CA LEU A 201 10.07 10.51 -9.38
C LEU A 201 8.92 9.55 -9.68
N LEU A 202 8.37 8.89 -8.67
CA LEU A 202 7.20 8.03 -8.80
C LEU A 202 5.95 8.81 -9.21
N LEU A 203 5.67 9.95 -8.57
CA LEU A 203 4.53 10.82 -8.94
C LEU A 203 4.64 11.31 -10.38
N THR A 204 5.81 11.77 -10.79
CA THR A 204 6.11 12.18 -12.18
C THR A 204 5.87 11.03 -13.16
N SER A 205 6.29 9.82 -12.80
CA SER A 205 6.08 8.61 -13.63
C SER A 205 4.59 8.27 -13.78
N ILE A 206 3.78 8.45 -12.74
CA ILE A 206 2.32 8.24 -12.80
C ILE A 206 1.68 9.20 -13.81
N GLU A 207 2.08 10.47 -13.78
CA GLU A 207 1.46 11.54 -14.58
C GLU A 207 1.91 11.54 -16.04
N HIS A 208 3.21 11.37 -16.28
CA HIS A 208 3.81 11.71 -17.56
C HIS A 208 4.29 10.50 -18.37
N ASP A 209 4.32 9.29 -17.80
CA ASP A 209 4.76 8.13 -18.57
C ASP A 209 3.73 7.76 -19.66
N SER A 210 4.25 7.52 -20.86
CA SER A 210 3.50 7.03 -22.02
C SER A 210 2.93 5.62 -21.84
N ASN A 211 3.57 4.79 -21.01
CA ASN A 211 3.22 3.40 -20.79
C ASN A 211 2.34 3.22 -19.55
N THR A 212 1.12 2.72 -19.75
CA THR A 212 0.15 2.49 -18.68
C THR A 212 0.65 1.53 -17.60
N THR A 213 1.45 0.51 -17.95
CA THR A 213 2.00 -0.42 -16.95
C THR A 213 2.97 0.28 -16.01
N VAL A 214 3.81 1.18 -16.53
CA VAL A 214 4.72 2.00 -15.70
C VAL A 214 3.92 2.88 -14.75
N GLN A 215 2.87 3.55 -15.23
CA GLN A 215 2.01 4.38 -14.39
C GLN A 215 1.34 3.56 -13.27
N VAL A 216 0.78 2.39 -13.60
CA VAL A 216 0.11 1.51 -12.63
C VAL A 216 1.10 0.96 -11.60
N LYS A 217 2.31 0.55 -12.01
CA LYS A 217 3.35 0.06 -11.08
C LYS A 217 3.93 1.17 -10.22
N SER A 218 4.08 2.38 -10.76
CA SER A 218 4.48 3.56 -9.99
C SER A 218 3.42 3.93 -8.94
N LEU A 219 2.14 3.88 -9.31
CA LEU A 219 1.03 4.07 -8.36
C LEU A 219 0.99 2.98 -7.29
N TYR A 220 1.29 1.73 -7.65
CA TYR A 220 1.44 0.64 -6.69
C TYR A 220 2.57 0.90 -5.69
N ALA A 221 3.75 1.36 -6.17
CA ALA A 221 4.86 1.74 -5.30
C ALA A 221 4.49 2.88 -4.34
N VAL A 222 3.82 3.93 -4.85
CA VAL A 222 3.31 5.02 -4.01
C VAL A 222 2.32 4.50 -2.97
N SER A 223 1.40 3.61 -3.36
CA SER A 223 0.44 2.98 -2.44
C SER A 223 1.14 2.23 -1.31
N CYS A 224 2.14 1.41 -1.61
CA CYS A 224 2.92 0.71 -0.59
C CYS A 224 3.75 1.67 0.29
N LEU A 225 4.18 2.82 -0.25
CA LEU A 225 4.99 3.80 0.47
C LEU A 225 4.17 4.59 1.52
N VAL A 226 2.94 4.97 1.20
CA VAL A 226 2.13 5.90 2.02
C VAL A 226 1.14 5.21 2.96
N ARG A 227 0.82 3.93 2.71
CA ARG A 227 -0.09 3.16 3.57
C ARG A 227 0.59 2.82 4.90
N GLU A 228 -0.21 2.89 5.97
CA GLU A 228 0.21 2.52 7.34
C GLU A 228 1.42 3.32 7.87
N ASN A 229 1.72 4.47 7.26
CA ASN A 229 2.83 5.34 7.66
C ASN A 229 2.44 6.83 7.55
N GLU A 230 2.21 7.47 8.69
CA GLU A 230 1.79 8.87 8.75
C GLU A 230 2.85 9.85 8.22
N GLU A 231 4.14 9.56 8.38
CA GLU A 231 5.21 10.44 7.92
C GLU A 231 5.26 10.47 6.39
N CYS A 232 5.20 9.29 5.78
CA CYS A 232 5.10 9.15 4.33
C CYS A 232 3.83 9.80 3.76
N LEU A 233 2.70 9.60 4.43
CA LEU A 233 1.44 10.24 4.01
C LEU A 233 1.52 11.77 4.08
N LYS A 234 2.11 12.33 5.14
CA LYS A 234 2.32 13.79 5.27
C LYS A 234 3.16 14.32 4.12
N GLU A 235 4.23 13.61 3.75
CA GLU A 235 5.09 14.04 2.64
C GLU A 235 4.40 13.89 1.27
N PHE A 236 3.60 12.84 1.07
CA PHE A 236 2.74 12.69 -0.10
C PHE A 236 1.75 13.85 -0.25
N ILE A 237 1.15 14.31 0.85
CA ILE A 237 0.26 15.47 0.85
C ILE A 237 1.03 16.75 0.48
N LYS A 238 2.22 16.96 1.05
CA LYS A 238 3.05 18.14 0.73
C LYS A 238 3.46 18.20 -0.74
N ARG A 239 3.62 17.04 -1.39
CA ARG A 239 3.99 16.90 -2.80
C ARG A 239 2.78 16.87 -3.75
N ASP A 240 1.62 17.31 -3.28
CA ASP A 240 0.38 17.39 -4.07
C ASP A 240 -0.08 16.03 -4.63
N GLY A 241 0.21 14.95 -3.90
CA GLY A 241 -0.05 13.59 -4.35
C GLY A 241 -1.54 13.29 -4.59
N PHE A 242 -2.46 13.93 -3.85
CA PHE A 242 -3.89 13.78 -4.08
C PHE A 242 -4.35 14.36 -5.43
N SER A 243 -3.68 15.40 -5.94
CA SER A 243 -3.99 15.94 -7.26
C SER A 243 -3.57 14.98 -8.37
N VAL A 244 -2.48 14.24 -8.15
CA VAL A 244 -2.10 13.12 -9.04
C VAL A 244 -3.19 12.04 -9.04
N LEU A 245 -3.69 11.63 -7.87
CA LEU A 245 -4.78 10.65 -7.79
C LEU A 245 -6.07 11.13 -8.44
N LEU A 246 -6.42 12.41 -8.31
CA LEU A 246 -7.59 12.99 -8.96
C LEU A 246 -7.45 12.91 -10.50
N ARG A 247 -6.28 13.25 -11.04
CA ARG A 247 -5.99 13.11 -12.47
C ARG A 247 -6.01 11.65 -12.94
N CYS A 248 -5.55 10.71 -12.10
CA CYS A 248 -5.65 9.29 -12.39
C CYS A 248 -7.11 8.82 -12.50
N ILE A 249 -7.98 9.28 -11.60
CA ILE A 249 -9.41 8.98 -11.61
C ILE A 249 -10.10 9.59 -12.83
N GLN A 250 -9.70 10.79 -13.24
CA GLN A 250 -10.19 11.44 -14.47
C GLN A 250 -9.65 10.82 -15.76
N SER A 251 -8.71 9.87 -15.67
CA SER A 251 -8.13 9.23 -16.84
C SER A 251 -9.09 8.19 -17.44
N LYS A 252 -8.96 7.94 -18.74
CA LYS A 252 -9.67 6.84 -19.43
C LYS A 252 -9.02 5.47 -19.22
N LYS A 253 -8.02 5.37 -18.33
CA LYS A 253 -7.22 4.16 -18.09
C LYS A 253 -7.76 3.46 -16.86
N GLU A 254 -8.68 2.50 -17.08
CA GLU A 254 -9.43 1.84 -16.02
C GLU A 254 -8.57 1.28 -14.88
N LYS A 255 -7.48 0.56 -15.19
CA LYS A 255 -6.56 0.03 -14.15
C LYS A 255 -5.98 1.12 -13.24
N LEU A 256 -5.77 2.31 -13.78
CA LEU A 256 -5.27 3.46 -13.03
C LEU A 256 -6.36 4.03 -12.11
N VAL A 257 -7.59 4.11 -12.60
CA VAL A 257 -8.78 4.49 -11.81
C VAL A 257 -8.97 3.50 -10.65
N ILE A 258 -9.03 2.20 -10.94
CA ILE A 258 -9.20 1.12 -9.95
C ILE A 258 -8.14 1.22 -8.83
N LYS A 259 -6.86 1.33 -9.21
CA LYS A 259 -5.77 1.37 -8.23
C LYS A 259 -5.76 2.68 -7.42
N SER A 260 -6.23 3.78 -8.01
CA SER A 260 -6.39 5.06 -7.30
C SER A 260 -7.53 5.00 -6.29
N CYS A 261 -8.69 4.46 -6.69
CA CYS A 261 -9.83 4.24 -5.81
C CYS A 261 -9.47 3.33 -4.64
N PHE A 262 -8.74 2.23 -4.90
CA PHE A 262 -8.24 1.36 -3.83
C PHE A 262 -7.36 2.11 -2.83
N LEU A 263 -6.42 2.93 -3.31
CA LEU A 263 -5.55 3.72 -2.43
C LEU A 263 -6.36 4.74 -1.62
N ILE A 264 -7.33 5.42 -2.23
CA ILE A 264 -8.22 6.36 -1.52
C ILE A 264 -9.02 5.65 -0.43
N ALA A 265 -9.62 4.49 -0.74
CA ALA A 265 -10.35 3.71 0.25
C ALA A 265 -9.46 3.35 1.46
N CYS A 266 -8.22 2.92 1.21
CA CYS A 266 -7.25 2.63 2.26
C CYS A 266 -6.90 3.87 3.09
N LEU A 267 -6.64 5.02 2.44
CA LEU A 267 -6.19 6.24 3.11
C LEU A 267 -7.31 6.96 3.86
N CYS A 268 -8.57 6.79 3.46
CA CYS A 268 -9.73 7.36 4.13
C CYS A 268 -10.15 6.59 5.38
N THR A 269 -9.75 5.33 5.51
CA THR A 269 -10.07 4.51 6.68
C THR A 269 -9.46 5.15 7.92
N ASP A 270 -10.32 5.59 8.85
CA ASP A 270 -9.97 6.25 10.12
C ASP A 270 -9.12 7.54 10.00
N ASN A 271 -9.14 8.22 8.84
CA ASN A 271 -8.36 9.45 8.63
C ASN A 271 -9.21 10.63 8.13
N ASN A 272 -9.77 11.41 9.08
CA ASN A 272 -10.62 12.56 8.75
C ASN A 272 -9.89 13.69 8.02
N GLN A 273 -8.57 13.87 8.26
CA GLN A 273 -7.80 14.90 7.56
C GLN A 273 -7.71 14.60 6.06
N VAL A 274 -7.48 13.33 5.70
CA VAL A 274 -7.46 12.89 4.30
C VAL A 274 -8.83 13.09 3.65
N LYS A 275 -9.92 12.69 4.34
CA LYS A 275 -11.29 12.90 3.83
C LYS A 275 -11.54 14.37 3.50
N GLN A 276 -11.20 15.28 4.42
CA GLN A 276 -11.40 16.71 4.24
C GLN A 276 -10.62 17.28 3.05
N VAL A 277 -9.36 16.87 2.86
CA VAL A 277 -8.58 17.29 1.69
C VAL A 277 -9.26 16.80 0.40
N LEU A 278 -9.64 15.52 0.34
CA LEU A 278 -10.29 14.95 -0.84
C LEU A 278 -11.64 15.60 -1.18
N LEU A 279 -12.45 15.92 -0.16
CA LEU A 279 -13.71 16.66 -0.32
C LEU A 279 -13.48 18.05 -0.91
N SER A 280 -12.50 18.79 -0.38
CA SER A 280 -12.17 20.14 -0.88
C SER A 280 -11.70 20.15 -2.35
N MET A 281 -11.28 19.00 -2.88
CA MET A 281 -10.83 18.83 -4.26
C MET A 281 -11.93 18.35 -5.21
N GLY A 282 -13.15 18.14 -4.73
CA GLY A 282 -14.27 17.64 -5.54
C GLY A 282 -14.17 16.14 -5.87
N MET A 283 -13.48 15.35 -5.04
CA MET A 283 -13.25 13.92 -5.30
C MET A 283 -14.57 13.13 -5.30
N VAL A 284 -15.52 13.48 -4.43
CA VAL A 284 -16.82 12.80 -4.32
C VAL A 284 -17.62 12.98 -5.61
N GLU A 285 -17.73 14.21 -6.09
CA GLU A 285 -18.43 14.59 -7.31
C GLU A 285 -17.81 13.87 -8.51
N GLN A 286 -16.48 13.86 -8.59
CA GLN A 286 -15.76 13.16 -9.65
C GLN A 286 -16.06 11.65 -9.67
N MET A 287 -16.10 10.99 -8.50
CA MET A 287 -16.46 9.57 -8.40
C MET A 287 -17.92 9.33 -8.79
N CYS A 288 -18.86 10.16 -8.32
CA CYS A 288 -20.28 10.06 -8.66
C CYS A 288 -20.55 10.22 -10.16
N VAL A 289 -19.82 11.11 -10.83
CA VAL A 289 -19.91 11.29 -12.28
C VAL A 289 -19.46 10.04 -13.03
N LEU A 290 -18.35 9.43 -12.59
CA LEU A 290 -17.75 8.26 -13.24
C LEU A 290 -18.50 6.95 -13.01
N ILE A 291 -19.31 6.84 -11.96
CA ILE A 291 -20.20 5.68 -11.78
C ILE A 291 -21.14 5.61 -12.98
N ASP A 292 -20.95 4.55 -13.76
CA ASP A 292 -21.65 4.29 -15.01
C ASP A 292 -22.81 3.32 -14.80
N ILE A 293 -23.84 3.51 -15.61
CA ILE A 293 -25.13 2.80 -15.62
C ILE A 293 -25.22 1.88 -16.84
N GLU A 294 -24.48 2.20 -17.91
CA GLU A 294 -24.68 1.63 -19.25
C GLU A 294 -23.81 0.38 -19.56
N ASP A 295 -23.13 -0.21 -18.56
CA ASP A 295 -22.12 -1.27 -18.74
C ASP A 295 -20.98 -0.90 -19.71
N ALA A 296 -20.73 0.39 -19.98
CA ALA A 296 -19.71 0.79 -20.94
C ALA A 296 -18.28 0.65 -20.38
N LEU A 297 -18.16 0.47 -19.06
CA LEU A 297 -16.91 0.28 -18.32
C LEU A 297 -17.00 -1.01 -17.50
N ASP A 298 -15.92 -1.79 -17.52
CA ASP A 298 -15.80 -3.09 -16.84
C ASP A 298 -16.32 -3.05 -15.39
N THR A 299 -17.00 -4.13 -14.97
CA THR A 299 -17.60 -4.34 -13.65
C THR A 299 -16.69 -3.97 -12.47
N GLU A 300 -15.39 -4.21 -12.60
CA GLU A 300 -14.41 -4.00 -11.53
C GLU A 300 -14.25 -2.50 -11.18
N MET A 301 -14.43 -1.60 -12.16
CA MET A 301 -14.25 -0.16 -11.94
C MET A 301 -15.33 0.43 -11.02
N ASN A 302 -16.59 0.09 -11.24
CA ASN A 302 -17.71 0.57 -10.42
C ASN A 302 -17.58 0.09 -8.97
N GLU A 303 -17.22 -1.19 -8.75
CA GLU A 303 -16.97 -1.72 -7.40
C GLU A 303 -15.94 -0.87 -6.65
N HIS A 304 -14.82 -0.54 -7.28
CA HIS A 304 -13.77 0.25 -6.65
C HIS A 304 -14.15 1.72 -6.45
N LEU A 305 -14.85 2.35 -7.41
CA LEU A 305 -15.39 3.70 -7.23
C LEU A 305 -16.34 3.76 -6.03
N LEU A 306 -17.27 2.80 -5.94
CA LEU A 306 -18.23 2.71 -4.84
C LEU A 306 -17.55 2.42 -3.50
N SER A 307 -16.52 1.57 -3.47
CA SER A 307 -15.72 1.30 -2.28
C SER A 307 -15.01 2.55 -1.75
N ALA A 308 -14.39 3.32 -2.65
CA ALA A 308 -13.73 4.58 -2.29
C ALA A 308 -14.74 5.64 -1.82
N LEU A 309 -15.88 5.73 -2.52
CA LEU A 309 -16.98 6.64 -2.17
C LEU A 309 -17.57 6.30 -0.79
N ALA A 310 -17.85 5.02 -0.51
CA ALA A 310 -18.32 4.56 0.79
C ALA A 310 -17.34 4.92 1.92
N SER A 311 -16.03 4.77 1.67
CA SER A 311 -14.98 5.14 2.63
C SER A 311 -14.94 6.65 2.93
N LEU A 312 -15.21 7.48 1.91
CA LEU A 312 -15.32 8.94 2.05
C LEU A 312 -16.59 9.37 2.79
N ILE A 313 -17.71 8.68 2.56
CA ILE A 313 -19.03 8.97 3.16
C ILE A 313 -19.06 8.60 4.63
N LYS A 314 -18.46 7.46 5.00
CA LYS A 314 -18.50 6.93 6.37
C LYS A 314 -18.05 8.01 7.37
N ASP A 315 -18.88 8.28 8.38
CA ASP A 315 -18.63 9.28 9.42
C ASP A 315 -18.39 10.71 8.90
N SER A 316 -18.89 11.06 7.70
CA SER A 316 -18.66 12.36 7.04
C SER A 316 -19.97 12.97 6.49
N PRO A 317 -20.63 13.87 7.26
CA PRO A 317 -21.88 14.50 6.82
C PRO A 317 -21.70 15.43 5.63
N GLU A 318 -20.52 16.03 5.48
CA GLU A 318 -20.19 16.84 4.31
C GLU A 318 -20.18 15.99 3.03
N ALA A 319 -19.53 14.82 3.07
CA ALA A 319 -19.53 13.88 1.95
C ALA A 319 -20.95 13.40 1.61
N GLN A 320 -21.77 13.09 2.62
CA GLN A 320 -23.18 12.73 2.42
C GLN A 320 -23.96 13.86 1.71
N SER A 321 -23.74 15.12 2.10
CA SER A 321 -24.40 16.27 1.47
C SER A 321 -24.00 16.44 0.00
N LEU A 322 -22.72 16.23 -0.34
CA LEU A 322 -22.24 16.29 -1.73
C LEU A 322 -22.87 15.18 -2.58
N CYS A 323 -23.01 13.97 -2.05
CA CYS A 323 -23.68 12.87 -2.73
C CYS A 323 -25.17 13.12 -3.02
N ARG A 324 -25.83 14.02 -2.27
CA ARG A 324 -27.24 14.40 -2.45
C ARG A 324 -27.44 15.49 -3.52
N LEU A 325 -26.38 16.03 -4.10
CA LEU A 325 -26.49 17.06 -5.14
C LEU A 325 -27.27 16.56 -6.36
N GLU A 326 -28.37 17.26 -6.69
CA GLU A 326 -29.23 16.97 -7.85
C GLU A 326 -28.47 16.70 -9.16
N PRO A 327 -27.44 17.47 -9.57
CA PRO A 327 -26.74 17.21 -10.84
C PRO A 327 -26.06 15.83 -10.89
N LEU A 328 -25.70 15.23 -9.76
CA LEU A 328 -25.02 13.93 -9.73
C LEU A 328 -25.99 12.77 -9.94
N ASN A 329 -27.28 12.95 -9.62
CA ASN A 329 -28.34 11.94 -9.72
C ASN A 329 -27.96 10.57 -9.10
N LEU A 330 -27.13 10.57 -8.05
CA LEU A 330 -26.51 9.36 -7.50
C LEU A 330 -27.56 8.33 -7.05
N LYS A 331 -28.64 8.78 -6.36
CA LYS A 331 -29.74 7.90 -5.91
C LYS A 331 -30.36 7.11 -7.06
N PHE A 332 -30.56 7.74 -8.22
CA PHE A 332 -31.08 7.06 -9.40
C PHE A 332 -30.07 6.04 -9.95
N LYS A 333 -28.80 6.43 -10.09
CA LYS A 333 -27.73 5.54 -10.59
C LYS A 333 -27.63 4.26 -9.74
N LEU A 334 -27.58 4.43 -8.42
CA LEU A 334 -27.44 3.34 -7.45
C LEU A 334 -28.63 2.38 -7.47
N ASN A 335 -29.86 2.90 -7.53
CA ASN A 335 -31.05 2.05 -7.64
C ASN A 335 -31.09 1.27 -8.96
N PHE A 336 -30.69 1.90 -10.07
CA PHE A 336 -30.60 1.21 -11.35
C PHE A 336 -29.57 0.07 -11.31
N ILE A 337 -28.35 0.33 -10.80
CA ILE A 337 -27.31 -0.70 -10.63
C ILE A 337 -27.83 -1.85 -9.75
N LYS A 338 -28.50 -1.51 -8.64
CA LYS A 338 -29.09 -2.48 -7.71
C LYS A 338 -30.11 -3.39 -8.40
N GLU A 339 -31.03 -2.83 -9.18
CA GLU A 339 -32.05 -3.61 -9.90
C GLU A 339 -31.44 -4.48 -11.01
N LYS A 340 -30.49 -3.91 -11.77
CA LYS A 340 -29.86 -4.58 -12.91
C LYS A 340 -28.98 -5.75 -12.48
N HIS A 341 -28.21 -5.59 -11.40
CA HIS A 341 -27.24 -6.58 -10.93
C HIS A 341 -27.84 -7.53 -9.87
N ALA A 342 -29.12 -7.36 -9.52
CA ALA A 342 -29.82 -8.20 -8.56
C ALA A 342 -29.75 -9.70 -8.93
N GLY A 343 -29.34 -10.52 -7.97
CA GLY A 343 -29.33 -11.98 -8.11
C GLY A 343 -28.13 -12.56 -8.88
N ASN A 344 -27.16 -11.74 -9.27
CA ASN A 344 -25.91 -12.22 -9.86
C ASN A 344 -24.75 -12.13 -8.86
N GLU A 345 -24.15 -13.28 -8.54
CA GLU A 345 -23.08 -13.41 -7.54
C GLU A 345 -21.81 -12.64 -7.88
N VAL A 346 -21.55 -12.37 -9.17
CA VAL A 346 -20.38 -11.60 -9.61
C VAL A 346 -20.41 -10.18 -9.05
N TYR A 347 -21.59 -9.58 -8.90
CA TYR A 347 -21.77 -8.22 -8.45
C TYR A 347 -22.02 -8.09 -6.94
N HIS A 348 -21.82 -9.16 -6.17
CA HIS A 348 -22.18 -9.18 -4.75
C HIS A 348 -21.52 -8.03 -3.96
N LYS A 349 -20.22 -7.80 -4.17
CA LYS A 349 -19.47 -6.72 -3.51
C LYS A 349 -19.90 -5.33 -3.98
N GLU A 350 -20.15 -5.16 -5.27
CA GLU A 350 -20.68 -3.91 -5.81
C GLU A 350 -22.02 -3.58 -5.14
N LEU A 351 -22.93 -4.56 -5.06
CA LEU A 351 -24.22 -4.40 -4.40
C LEU A 351 -24.10 -4.12 -2.89
N GLU A 352 -23.11 -4.68 -2.19
CA GLU A 352 -22.82 -4.33 -0.80
C GLU A 352 -22.48 -2.85 -0.66
N TYR A 353 -21.59 -2.32 -1.50
CA TYR A 353 -21.25 -0.89 -1.47
C TYR A 353 -22.42 -0.01 -1.92
N VAL A 354 -23.19 -0.41 -2.95
CA VAL A 354 -24.40 0.30 -3.36
C VAL A 354 -25.38 0.43 -2.19
N ASN A 355 -25.66 -0.67 -1.50
CA ASN A 355 -26.56 -0.65 -0.34
C ASN A 355 -26.00 0.20 0.79
N SER A 356 -24.70 0.09 1.09
CA SER A 356 -24.05 0.92 2.11
C SER A 356 -24.17 2.42 1.80
N VAL A 357 -23.91 2.83 0.56
CA VAL A 357 -24.04 4.24 0.15
C VAL A 357 -25.51 4.69 0.19
N LEU A 358 -26.46 3.85 -0.23
CA LEU A 358 -27.88 4.16 -0.14
C LEU A 358 -28.34 4.38 1.31
N THR A 359 -27.91 3.52 2.22
CA THR A 359 -28.24 3.61 3.65
C THR A 359 -27.62 4.86 4.27
N GLU A 360 -26.32 5.07 4.12
CA GLU A 360 -25.62 6.19 4.75
C GLU A 360 -26.03 7.57 4.21
N VAL A 361 -26.47 7.66 2.95
CA VAL A 361 -26.78 8.95 2.31
C VAL A 361 -28.28 9.23 2.20
N PHE A 362 -29.12 8.22 1.97
CA PHE A 362 -30.50 8.44 1.53
C PHE A 362 -31.58 7.79 2.43
N GLU A 363 -31.22 7.08 3.50
CA GLU A 363 -32.23 6.54 4.44
C GLU A 363 -32.87 7.62 5.35
N GLU A 364 -32.28 8.80 5.47
CA GLU A 364 -32.90 9.95 6.17
C GLU A 364 -34.12 10.54 5.42
N ASP A 365 -34.43 10.08 4.19
CA ASP A 365 -35.65 10.44 3.44
C ASP A 365 -36.85 9.53 3.75
N SER A 366 -36.88 8.80 4.87
CA SER A 366 -38.18 8.35 5.38
C SER A 366 -38.86 9.57 5.99
N PRO A 367 -39.99 10.07 5.42
CA PRO A 367 -40.78 11.04 6.16
C PRO A 367 -41.12 10.39 7.48
N GLU A 368 -40.74 11.04 8.58
CA GLU A 368 -41.41 10.85 9.85
C GLU A 368 -42.90 10.79 9.51
N GLU A 369 -43.50 9.61 9.66
CA GLU A 369 -44.95 9.49 9.74
C GLU A 369 -45.34 10.43 10.88
N PHE A 370 -45.72 11.67 10.53
CA PHE A 370 -46.50 12.51 11.39
C PHE A 370 -47.70 11.65 11.74
N ASP A 371 -47.64 11.14 12.95
CA ASP A 371 -48.66 10.40 13.65
C ASP A 371 -49.94 11.23 13.58
N HIS A 372 -50.72 11.04 12.52
CA HIS A 372 -52.11 11.39 12.49
C HIS A 372 -52.87 10.29 13.23
N GLN A 373 -52.67 10.25 14.54
CA GLN A 373 -53.65 9.72 15.47
C GLN A 373 -54.00 10.80 16.51
N ASP A 374 -55.24 11.26 16.34
CA ASP A 374 -56.17 11.71 17.38
C ASP A 374 -55.87 13.00 18.15
N ARG A 375 -56.58 14.07 17.76
CA ARG A 375 -57.59 14.71 18.63
C ARG A 375 -58.55 15.63 17.90
#